data_AF-A0A7Z9GAD0-F1
#
_entry.id   AF-A0A7Z9GAD0-F1
#
_cell.length_a   1.000
_cell.length_b   1.000
_cell.length_c   1.000
_cell.angle_alpha   90.00
_cell.angle_beta   90.00
_cell.angle_gamma   90.00
#
_symmetry.space_group_name_H-M   'P 1'
#
loop_
_entity.id
_entity.type
_entity.pdbx_description
1 polymer ?
#
loop_
_entity_poly.entity_id
_entity_poly.type
_entity_poly.pdbx_seq_one_letter_code
_entity_poly.pdbx_strand_id
1 'polypeptide(L)'
;VGGVMVLVRTSKVASRLSQQFRERRVSKSYQALVNGQVQNDFGRLMGVVDGRNESLEYRVLERYGAHTLLSVVPETGRKHQIRRQLSKLGHPIVGDIRYGAASPLPEQQIALFAVAL
;
A
#
# COMPACT_ATOMS: atom_id res chain seq x y z
N VAL A 1 -9.26 3.24 0.59
CA VAL A 1 -8.05 3.51 -0.23
C VAL A 1 -8.48 4.50 -1.28
N GLY A 2 -7.86 5.69 -1.31
CA GLY A 2 -8.09 6.69 -2.35
C GLY A 2 -6.95 6.72 -3.37
N GLY A 3 -7.05 7.59 -4.38
CA GLY A 3 -5.95 7.91 -5.30
C GLY A 3 -6.17 7.50 -6.75
N VAL A 4 -5.07 7.35 -7.48
CA VAL A 4 -5.05 7.08 -8.93
C VAL A 4 -5.81 5.82 -9.30
N MET A 5 -6.73 5.94 -10.26
CA MET A 5 -7.47 4.82 -10.86
C MET A 5 -7.42 4.92 -12.38
N VAL A 6 -7.09 3.81 -13.04
CA VAL A 6 -7.09 3.72 -14.51
C VAL A 6 -8.34 2.98 -14.98
N LEU A 7 -9.18 3.66 -15.76
CA LEU A 7 -10.34 3.06 -16.42
C LEU A 7 -10.10 2.99 -17.93
N VAL A 8 -10.40 1.83 -18.51
CA VAL A 8 -10.16 1.54 -19.92
C VAL A 8 -11.49 1.43 -20.66
N ARG A 9 -11.57 2.05 -21.85
CA ARG A 9 -12.81 2.13 -22.64
C ARG A 9 -13.03 0.96 -23.60
N THR A 10 -12.01 0.14 -23.84
CA THR A 10 -12.10 -0.98 -24.79
C THR A 10 -11.43 -2.25 -24.27
N SER A 11 -11.95 -3.41 -24.67
CA SER A 11 -11.40 -4.72 -24.33
C SER A 11 -9.96 -4.91 -24.82
N LYS A 12 -9.62 -4.35 -25.98
CA LYS A 12 -8.26 -4.39 -26.54
C LYS A 12 -7.23 -3.69 -25.64
N VAL A 13 -7.57 -2.51 -25.10
CA VAL A 13 -6.69 -1.79 -24.17
C VAL A 13 -6.67 -2.49 -22.82
N ALA A 14 -7.81 -2.99 -22.34
CA ALA A 14 -7.89 -3.77 -21.10
C ALA A 14 -6.95 -4.98 -21.10
N SER A 15 -6.92 -5.73 -22.21
CA SER A 15 -6.03 -6.89 -22.38
C SER A 15 -4.55 -6.49 -22.31
N ARG A 16 -4.15 -5.46 -23.06
CA ARG A 16 -2.76 -4.95 -23.08
C ARG A 16 -2.31 -4.43 -21.72
N LEU A 17 -3.17 -3.66 -21.06
CA LEU A 17 -2.87 -3.12 -19.73
C LEU A 17 -2.75 -4.26 -18.70
N SER A 18 -3.67 -5.24 -18.74
CA SER A 18 -3.63 -6.41 -17.87
C SER A 18 -2.33 -7.21 -18.03
N GLN A 19 -1.81 -7.31 -19.26
CA GLN A 19 -0.52 -7.94 -19.52
C GLN A 19 0.63 -7.16 -18.89
N GLN A 20 0.66 -5.83 -19.01
CA GLN A 20 1.69 -4.99 -18.38
C GLN A 20 1.71 -5.14 -16.84
N PHE A 21 0.54 -5.20 -16.20
CA PHE A 21 0.45 -5.48 -14.76
C PHE A 21 0.95 -6.88 -14.41
N ARG A 22 0.61 -7.89 -15.22
CA ARG A 22 1.03 -9.29 -15.02
C ARG A 22 2.55 -9.45 -15.15
N GLU A 23 3.13 -8.75 -16.12
CA GLU A 23 4.56 -8.70 -16.41
C GLU A 23 5.32 -7.70 -15.52
N ARG A 24 4.63 -7.05 -14.57
CA ARG A 24 5.21 -6.06 -13.62
C ARG A 24 5.94 -4.90 -14.31
N ARG A 25 5.47 -4.50 -15.50
CA ARG A 25 5.97 -3.30 -16.21
C ARG A 25 5.37 -1.99 -15.69
N VAL A 26 4.37 -2.08 -14.81
CA VAL A 26 3.72 -0.92 -14.17
C VAL A 26 4.26 -0.77 -12.76
N SER A 27 4.79 0.42 -12.45
CA SER A 27 5.24 0.77 -11.10
C SER A 27 4.15 1.55 -10.39
N LYS A 28 3.81 1.19 -9.15
CA LYS A 28 2.80 1.92 -8.38
C LYS A 28 3.47 2.54 -7.17
N SER A 29 3.10 3.78 -6.86
CA SER A 29 3.54 4.46 -5.65
C SER A 29 2.34 4.86 -4.80
N TYR A 30 2.45 4.62 -3.50
CA TYR A 30 1.44 4.94 -2.52
C TYR A 30 2.04 5.82 -1.42
N GLN A 31 1.19 6.59 -0.76
CA GLN A 31 1.48 7.18 0.54
C GLN A 31 0.56 6.57 1.59
N ALA A 32 1.14 6.25 2.76
CA ALA A 32 0.43 5.67 3.89
C ALA A 32 0.80 6.41 5.17
N LEU A 33 -0.20 6.89 5.90
CA LEU A 33 0.00 7.35 7.28
C LEU A 33 -0.21 6.15 8.21
N VAL A 34 0.81 5.80 8.98
CA VAL A 34 0.79 4.66 9.90
C VAL A 34 0.87 5.09 11.36
N ASN A 35 0.33 4.26 12.24
CA ASN A 35 0.43 4.42 13.68
C ASN A 35 1.85 4.12 14.18
N GLY A 36 2.31 4.93 15.12
CA GLY A 36 3.63 4.82 15.74
C GLY A 36 4.76 5.45 14.94
N GLN A 37 5.95 5.38 15.52
CA GLN A 37 7.20 5.88 14.95
C GLN A 37 7.97 4.73 14.29
N VAL A 38 7.98 4.70 12.95
CA VAL A 38 8.79 3.73 12.20
C VAL A 38 10.26 4.13 12.35
N GLN A 39 11.04 3.26 12.99
CA GLN A 39 12.44 3.57 13.34
C GLN A 39 13.35 3.61 12.11
N ASN A 40 13.22 2.62 11.21
CA ASN A 40 14.04 2.55 10.01
C ASN A 40 13.50 3.48 8.92
N ASP A 41 14.35 4.35 8.38
CA ASP A 41 13.99 5.30 7.31
C ASP A 41 13.59 4.62 6.00
N PHE A 42 14.05 3.39 5.78
CA PHE A 42 13.69 2.58 4.63
C PHE A 42 13.60 1.11 5.02
N GLY A 43 12.87 0.34 4.24
CA GLY A 43 12.82 -1.11 4.42
C GLY A 43 12.11 -1.82 3.28
N ARG A 44 12.37 -3.12 3.20
CA ARG A 44 11.71 -4.02 2.25
C ARG A 44 10.97 -5.09 3.04
N LEU A 45 9.66 -5.16 2.83
CA LEU A 45 8.81 -6.16 3.47
C LEU A 45 8.54 -7.29 2.48
N MET A 46 8.84 -8.51 2.90
CA MET A 46 8.57 -9.73 2.13
C MET A 46 7.60 -10.62 2.89
N GLY A 47 6.85 -11.43 2.16
CA GLY A 47 5.93 -12.39 2.74
C GLY A 47 5.38 -13.37 1.72
N VAL A 48 4.56 -14.30 2.21
CA VAL A 48 3.84 -15.28 1.39
C VAL A 48 2.37 -15.24 1.79
N VAL A 49 1.49 -15.17 0.79
CA VAL A 49 0.03 -15.22 0.96
C VAL A 49 -0.54 -16.15 -0.10
N ASP A 50 -1.33 -17.14 0.32
CA ASP A 50 -1.92 -18.17 -0.54
C ASP A 50 -0.88 -18.87 -1.42
N GLY A 51 0.28 -19.21 -0.83
CA GLY A 51 1.40 -19.84 -1.53
C GLY A 51 2.13 -18.94 -2.55
N ARG A 52 1.83 -17.64 -2.57
CA ARG A 52 2.44 -16.68 -3.50
C ARG A 52 3.20 -15.59 -2.77
N ASN A 53 4.38 -15.25 -3.30
CA ASN A 53 5.19 -14.17 -2.74
C ASN A 53 4.48 -12.82 -2.86
N GLU A 54 4.68 -11.99 -1.83
CA GLU A 54 4.39 -10.57 -1.80
C GLU A 54 5.62 -9.79 -1.34
N SER A 55 5.88 -8.66 -2.00
CA SER A 55 6.97 -7.76 -1.65
C SER A 55 6.59 -6.31 -1.88
N LEU A 56 7.03 -5.45 -0.97
CA LEU A 56 6.96 -4.00 -1.10
C LEU A 56 8.20 -3.37 -0.48
N GLU A 57 8.53 -2.17 -0.96
CA GLU A 57 9.51 -1.29 -0.34
C GLU A 57 8.80 -0.09 0.27
N TYR A 58 9.33 0.43 1.37
CA TYR A 58 8.85 1.65 1.98
C TYR A 58 10.01 2.59 2.30
N ARG A 59 9.70 3.89 2.35
CA ARG A 59 10.58 4.96 2.83
C ARG A 59 9.79 5.89 3.73
N VAL A 60 10.35 6.29 4.87
CA VAL A 60 9.81 7.33 5.72
C VAL A 60 9.96 8.68 5.01
N LEU A 61 8.85 9.36 4.81
CA LEU A 61 8.81 10.72 4.30
C LEU A 61 8.85 11.71 5.45
N GLU A 62 8.06 11.47 6.49
CA GLU A 62 7.96 12.37 7.64
C GLU A 62 7.45 11.63 8.89
N ARG A 63 7.79 12.13 10.07
CA ARG A 63 7.38 11.61 11.37
C ARG A 63 6.63 12.71 12.14
N TYR A 64 5.39 12.43 12.54
CA TYR A 64 4.52 13.37 13.25
C TYR A 64 4.04 12.78 14.58
N GLY A 65 4.67 13.15 15.70
CA GLY A 65 4.20 12.76 17.04
C GLY A 65 4.00 11.24 17.20
N ALA A 66 2.75 10.77 17.14
CA ALA A 66 2.39 9.35 17.22
C ALA A 66 2.24 8.64 15.86
N HIS A 67 2.62 9.26 14.74
CA HIS A 67 2.41 8.72 13.39
C HIS A 67 3.65 8.89 12.50
N THR A 68 3.70 8.10 11.43
CA THR A 68 4.73 8.20 10.38
C THR A 68 4.08 8.19 9.00
N LEU A 69 4.49 9.11 8.13
CA LEU A 69 4.12 9.12 6.73
C LEU A 69 5.14 8.33 5.92
N LEU A 70 4.67 7.34 5.18
CA LEU A 70 5.50 6.45 4.36
C LEU A 70 5.19 6.64 2.87
N SER A 71 6.23 6.66 2.04
CA SER A 71 6.14 6.27 0.63
C SER A 71 6.23 4.75 0.54
N VAL A 72 5.36 4.12 -0.24
CA VAL A 72 5.27 2.65 -0.37
C VAL A 72 5.19 2.25 -1.83
N VAL A 73 6.08 1.38 -2.27
CA VAL A 73 6.17 0.86 -3.64
C VAL A 73 6.01 -0.66 -3.63
N PRO A 74 4.81 -1.20 -3.93
CA PRO A 74 4.60 -2.63 -3.98
C PRO A 74 5.04 -3.23 -5.33
N GLU A 75 5.98 -4.17 -5.29
CA GLU A 75 6.42 -4.92 -6.48
C GLU A 75 5.37 -5.96 -6.92
N THR A 76 4.56 -6.43 -5.97
CA THR A 76 3.43 -7.33 -6.22
C THR A 76 2.09 -6.60 -6.02
N GLY A 77 0.98 -7.31 -6.21
CA GLY A 77 -0.37 -6.72 -6.14
C GLY A 77 -1.37 -7.62 -5.43
N ARG A 78 -0.99 -8.25 -4.31
CA ARG A 78 -1.92 -9.10 -3.56
C ARG A 78 -3.01 -8.25 -2.92
N LYS A 79 -4.22 -8.81 -2.79
CA LYS A 79 -5.36 -8.14 -2.15
C LYS A 79 -4.91 -7.59 -0.79
N HIS A 80 -5.16 -6.32 -0.47
CA HIS A 80 -4.78 -5.68 0.80
C HIS A 80 -3.30 -5.81 1.22
N GLN A 81 -2.37 -6.03 0.28
CA GLN A 81 -0.96 -6.30 0.57
C GLN A 81 -0.33 -5.25 1.50
N ILE A 82 -0.37 -3.97 1.12
CA ILE A 82 0.24 -2.86 1.90
C ILE A 82 -0.32 -2.84 3.33
N ARG A 83 -1.65 -2.91 3.45
CA ARG A 83 -2.37 -2.89 4.74
C ARG A 83 -1.90 -4.01 5.67
N ARG A 84 -1.82 -5.25 5.16
CA ARG A 84 -1.34 -6.40 5.93
C ARG A 84 0.12 -6.27 6.33
N GLN A 85 1.00 -5.92 5.38
CA GLN A 85 2.43 -5.91 5.63
C GLN A 85 2.83 -4.82 6.62
N LEU A 86 2.24 -3.62 6.52
CA LEU A 86 2.48 -2.54 7.50
C LEU A 86 1.92 -2.86 8.89
N SER A 87 0.74 -3.51 8.95
CA SER A 87 0.20 -4.03 10.21
C SER A 87 1.12 -5.09 10.85
N LYS A 88 1.62 -6.05 10.06
CA LYS A 88 2.61 -7.05 10.52
C LYS A 88 3.93 -6.43 10.98
N LEU A 89 4.31 -5.28 10.42
CA LEU A 89 5.46 -4.49 10.86
C LEU A 89 5.21 -3.82 12.23
N GLY A 90 3.98 -3.86 12.76
CA GLY A 90 3.58 -3.19 13.99
C GLY A 90 3.06 -1.76 13.80
N HIS A 91 2.97 -1.31 12.54
CA HIS A 91 2.57 0.06 12.19
C HIS A 91 1.34 0.01 11.27
N PRO A 92 0.15 -0.31 11.81
CA PRO A 92 -1.07 -0.36 11.02
C PRO A 92 -1.41 1.02 10.44
N ILE A 93 -2.04 1.03 9.27
CA ILE A 93 -2.47 2.26 8.60
C ILE A 93 -3.55 2.95 9.43
N VAL A 94 -3.46 4.27 9.60
CA VAL A 94 -4.47 5.07 10.32
C VAL A 94 -5.86 4.84 9.71
N GLY A 95 -6.85 4.58 10.56
CA GLY A 95 -8.23 4.27 10.17
C GLY A 95 -8.49 2.81 9.79
N ASP A 96 -7.45 1.99 9.61
CA ASP A 96 -7.59 0.60 9.15
C ASP A 96 -7.92 -0.38 10.29
N ILE A 97 -9.15 -0.32 10.79
CA ILE A 97 -9.66 -1.16 11.88
C ILE A 97 -9.44 -2.66 11.60
N ARG A 98 -9.64 -3.08 10.35
CA ARG A 98 -9.49 -4.48 9.94
C ARG A 98 -8.08 -5.03 10.18
N TYR A 99 -7.07 -4.16 10.13
CA TYR A 99 -5.68 -4.54 10.28
C TYR A 99 -5.02 -3.89 11.51
N GLY A 100 -5.81 -3.50 12.51
CA GLY A 100 -5.31 -3.18 13.85
C GLY A 100 -5.14 -1.69 14.16
N ALA A 101 -5.69 -0.78 13.36
CA ALA A 101 -5.77 0.62 13.79
C ALA A 101 -6.71 0.75 15.00
N ALA A 102 -6.36 1.63 15.95
CA ALA A 102 -7.12 1.81 17.19
C ALA A 102 -8.49 2.48 16.97
N SER A 103 -8.57 3.42 16.03
CA SER A 103 -9.78 4.19 15.74
C SER A 103 -10.01 4.27 14.24
N PRO A 104 -11.29 4.33 13.81
CA PRO A 104 -11.63 4.54 12.41
C PRO A 104 -11.44 6.02 12.05
N LEU A 105 -11.24 6.30 10.77
CA LEU A 105 -11.46 7.64 10.23
C LEU A 105 -12.95 7.82 9.87
N PRO A 106 -13.42 9.06 9.66
CA PRO A 106 -14.76 9.32 9.14
C PRO A 106 -15.06 8.47 7.91
N GLU A 107 -16.33 8.06 7.77
CA GLU A 107 -16.80 7.22 6.65
C GLU A 107 -16.03 5.90 6.47
N GLN A 108 -15.39 5.40 7.54
CA GLN A 108 -14.56 4.18 7.50
C GLN A 108 -13.42 4.25 6.48
N GLN A 109 -12.93 5.46 6.19
CA GLN A 109 -11.78 5.67 5.32
C GLN A 109 -10.50 5.14 5.98
N ILE A 110 -9.47 4.97 5.16
CA ILE A 110 -8.12 4.61 5.62
C ILE A 110 -7.10 5.53 4.96
N ALA A 111 -6.06 5.91 5.70
CA ALA A 111 -5.02 6.83 5.25
C ALA A 111 -3.99 6.14 4.32
N LEU A 112 -4.49 5.60 3.20
CA LEU A 112 -3.70 4.97 2.15
C LEU A 112 -4.18 5.49 0.79
N PHE A 113 -3.26 6.15 0.07
CA PHE A 113 -3.53 6.81 -1.20
C PHE A 113 -2.56 6.35 -2.28
N ALA A 114 -3.07 5.98 -3.46
CA ALA A 114 -2.25 5.80 -4.66
C ALA A 114 -1.89 7.18 -5.21
N VAL A 115 -0.59 7.50 -5.29
CA VAL A 115 -0.10 8.82 -5.71
C VAL A 115 0.50 8.80 -7.13
N ALA A 116 0.94 7.64 -7.62
CA ALA A 116 1.44 7.47 -8.98
C ALA A 116 1.27 6.02 -9.49
N LEU A 117 1.23 5.87 -10.82
CA LEU A 117 1.14 4.60 -11.56
C LEU A 117 2.01 4.64 -12.82
#